data_AF-A0A022PG07-F1
#
_entry.id   AF-A0A022PG07-F1
#
_cell.length_a   1.000
_cell.length_b   1.000
_cell.length_c   1.000
_cell.angle_alpha   90.00
_cell.angle_beta   90.00
_cell.angle_gamma   90.00
#
_symmetry.space_group_name_H-M   'P 1'
#
loop_
_entity.id
_entity.type
_entity.pdbx_description
1 polymer ?
#
loop_
_entity_poly.entity_id
_entity_poly.type
_entity_poly.pdbx_seq_one_letter_code
_entity_poly.pdbx_strand_id
1 'polypeptide(L)'
;MEKEYNLSTGQSNTENANPESIGPSSDELKNRFKAGSIPLQTDYSDLIDIADIGRRAVGKAPDQTNNPNSALELDNSSGLKVKTNPTGGISVDSSGLAVKCWPSGGITVTDGSGLYLKLVGGNSGNGWSGVSGLGLGPDGVKVKASNGINVDSNGVAVKTSNSTIKVEPTGISVKLGWGVEEGDGLNAKGASGIHVDWKGIHVTPDTTTGIMVTEEKGVGIYFGDGLQCDPPSYRFRVKAGNGIKVDDKGVSIDPDKVLPRGMIVMFSGSVVPQGWAFCDGTNGTPDLRDRFVSGAWQLSDAGNTNDKRITGDNKNKAFNAQTTADKTNLSVSVQDTTLTIDQIPSHSHIEGMRMQITQAAEYGLVTQKANQLNRYNLNNQIIHDSNEDYSLHKTNEIGGGKAHNHQTSVNETAHQHTVSVSPPYYILAFIMKI
;
A
#
# COMPACT_ATOMS: atom_id res chain seq x y z
N MET A 1 -31.88 -73.34 24.14
CA MET A 1 -31.66 -73.33 25.60
C MET A 1 -32.72 -72.40 26.16
N GLU A 2 -33.95 -72.91 26.16
CA GLU A 2 -35.18 -72.20 26.50
C GLU A 2 -35.42 -72.30 28.00
N LYS A 3 -35.76 -71.17 28.63
CA LYS A 3 -36.45 -71.17 29.92
C LYS A 3 -37.82 -70.57 29.69
N GLU A 4 -38.77 -71.45 29.40
CA GLU A 4 -40.20 -71.15 29.49
C GLU A 4 -40.52 -70.81 30.95
N TYR A 5 -40.91 -69.56 31.20
CA TYR A 5 -41.58 -69.20 32.44
C TYR A 5 -43.07 -69.46 32.25
N ASN A 6 -43.53 -70.60 32.80
CA ASN A 6 -44.94 -70.93 32.91
C ASN A 6 -45.66 -69.86 33.75
N LEU A 7 -46.52 -69.09 33.08
CA LEU A 7 -47.59 -68.31 33.70
C LEU A 7 -48.56 -69.29 34.37
N SER A 8 -48.53 -69.31 35.70
CA SER A 8 -49.52 -70.02 36.51
C SER A 8 -50.88 -69.36 36.33
N THR A 9 -51.78 -70.05 35.63
CA THR A 9 -53.20 -69.76 35.53
C THR A 9 -53.85 -69.74 36.92
N GLY A 10 -54.74 -68.78 37.14
CA GLY A 10 -55.35 -68.46 38.43
C GLY A 10 -55.75 -69.67 39.27
N GLN A 11 -55.09 -69.80 40.42
CA GLN A 11 -55.70 -70.41 41.58
C GLN A 11 -56.56 -69.33 42.25
N SER A 12 -57.86 -69.53 42.16
CA SER A 12 -58.80 -69.02 43.14
C SER A 12 -58.30 -69.42 44.53
N ASN A 13 -57.78 -68.46 45.28
CA ASN A 13 -57.72 -68.58 46.73
C ASN A 13 -59.17 -68.47 47.23
N THR A 14 -59.92 -69.57 47.15
CA THR A 14 -60.98 -69.81 48.12
C THR A 14 -60.31 -70.05 49.45
N GLU A 15 -59.94 -68.96 50.13
CA GLU A 15 -59.83 -68.99 51.58
C GLU A 15 -61.14 -69.57 52.11
N ASN A 16 -61.00 -70.52 53.02
CA ASN A 16 -62.05 -71.26 53.68
C ASN A 16 -63.16 -70.30 54.17
N ALA A 17 -64.23 -70.15 53.37
CA ALA A 17 -65.35 -69.24 53.61
C ALA A 17 -66.30 -69.75 54.70
N ASN A 18 -65.76 -70.44 55.70
CA ASN A 18 -66.49 -70.87 56.87
C ASN A 18 -65.58 -70.70 58.10
N PRO A 19 -65.55 -69.51 58.72
CA PRO A 19 -64.93 -69.39 60.02
C PRO A 19 -65.68 -70.32 60.97
N GLU A 20 -65.05 -71.41 61.41
CA GLU A 20 -65.59 -72.20 62.52
C GLU A 20 -65.74 -71.26 63.72
N SER A 21 -66.98 -71.04 64.14
CA SER A 21 -67.31 -70.20 65.30
C SER A 21 -66.54 -70.72 66.51
N ILE A 22 -65.63 -69.90 67.05
CA ILE A 22 -65.00 -70.18 68.35
C ILE A 22 -66.05 -69.85 69.42
N GLY A 23 -66.90 -70.82 69.74
CA GLY A 23 -67.95 -70.71 70.76
C GLY A 23 -69.39 -70.81 70.22
N PRO A 24 -70.39 -70.96 71.10
CA PRO A 24 -71.82 -71.00 70.75
C PRO A 24 -72.29 -69.70 70.09
N SER A 25 -73.26 -69.80 69.19
CA SER A 25 -73.87 -68.64 68.54
C SER A 25 -74.57 -67.71 69.54
N SER A 26 -74.79 -66.44 69.15
CA SER A 26 -75.50 -65.47 69.99
C SER A 26 -76.88 -65.98 70.45
N ASP A 27 -77.61 -66.69 69.58
CA ASP A 27 -78.94 -67.20 69.90
C ASP A 27 -78.89 -68.46 70.78
N GLU A 28 -77.87 -69.30 70.64
CA GLU A 28 -77.62 -70.41 71.57
C GLU A 28 -77.30 -69.89 72.97
N LEU A 29 -76.44 -68.87 73.09
CA LEU A 29 -76.16 -68.23 74.37
C LEU A 29 -77.43 -67.61 74.95
N LYS A 30 -78.21 -66.83 74.19
CA LYS A 30 -79.49 -66.29 74.69
C LYS A 30 -80.44 -67.39 75.19
N ASN A 31 -80.49 -68.53 74.50
CA ASN A 31 -81.30 -69.68 74.93
C ASN A 31 -80.80 -70.33 76.22
N ARG A 32 -79.49 -70.36 76.46
CA ARG A 32 -78.89 -70.85 77.71
C ARG A 32 -79.09 -69.87 78.87
N PHE A 33 -79.18 -68.57 78.58
CA PHE A 33 -79.42 -67.48 79.54
C PHE A 33 -80.91 -67.08 79.70
N LYS A 34 -81.87 -67.89 79.24
CA LYS A 34 -83.31 -67.58 79.37
C LYS A 34 -83.83 -67.76 80.80
N ALA A 35 -84.92 -67.07 81.12
CA ALA A 35 -85.58 -67.16 82.42
C ALA A 35 -85.91 -68.63 82.80
N GLY A 36 -85.56 -69.02 84.02
CA GLY A 36 -85.74 -70.38 84.53
C GLY A 36 -84.62 -71.38 84.16
N SER A 37 -83.61 -70.96 83.39
CA SER A 37 -82.41 -71.77 83.12
C SER A 37 -81.27 -71.40 84.08
N ILE A 38 -80.39 -72.36 84.40
CA ILE A 38 -79.16 -72.12 85.19
C ILE A 38 -77.98 -72.24 84.22
N PRO A 39 -77.37 -71.12 83.77
CA PRO A 39 -76.22 -71.16 82.87
C PRO A 39 -75.01 -71.84 83.52
N LEU A 40 -74.21 -72.56 82.73
CA LEU A 40 -73.00 -73.23 83.20
C LEU A 40 -71.79 -72.29 83.21
N GLN A 41 -70.74 -72.66 83.95
CA GLN A 41 -69.47 -71.91 83.97
C GLN A 41 -68.92 -71.66 82.55
N THR A 42 -69.05 -72.65 81.65
CA THR A 42 -68.64 -72.52 80.25
C THR A 42 -69.47 -71.48 79.49
N ASP A 43 -70.78 -71.39 79.76
CA ASP A 43 -71.66 -70.40 79.11
C ASP A 43 -71.27 -68.97 79.53
N TYR A 44 -70.84 -68.78 80.77
CA TYR A 44 -70.29 -67.51 81.24
C TYR A 44 -68.94 -67.20 80.62
N SER A 45 -68.05 -68.20 80.48
CA SER A 45 -66.76 -68.01 79.79
C SER A 45 -66.96 -67.58 78.35
N ASP A 46 -67.82 -68.29 77.62
CA ASP A 46 -68.13 -67.99 76.22
C ASP A 46 -68.72 -66.57 76.06
N LEU A 47 -69.62 -66.16 76.96
CA LEU A 47 -70.17 -64.81 76.97
C LEU A 47 -69.10 -63.74 77.22
N ILE A 48 -68.19 -64.00 78.16
CA ILE A 48 -67.07 -63.09 78.49
C ILE A 48 -66.12 -62.97 77.31
N ASP A 49 -65.75 -64.09 76.68
CA ASP A 49 -64.83 -64.11 75.54
C ASP A 49 -65.43 -63.38 74.33
N ILE A 50 -66.73 -63.57 74.04
CA ILE A 50 -67.42 -62.81 72.98
C ILE A 50 -67.47 -61.32 73.32
N ALA A 51 -67.75 -60.94 74.56
CA ALA A 51 -67.72 -59.55 75.00
C ALA A 51 -66.30 -58.96 74.93
N ASP A 52 -65.27 -59.75 75.24
CA ASP A 52 -63.85 -59.39 75.17
C ASP A 52 -63.40 -59.15 73.72
N ILE A 53 -63.79 -60.04 72.81
CA ILE A 53 -63.56 -59.89 71.38
C ILE A 53 -64.26 -58.63 70.87
N GLY A 54 -65.53 -58.43 71.23
CA GLY A 54 -66.31 -57.26 70.84
C GLY A 54 -65.66 -55.94 71.29
N ARG A 55 -65.26 -55.83 72.56
CA ARG A 55 -64.58 -54.62 73.07
C ARG A 55 -63.21 -54.41 72.39
N ARG A 56 -62.45 -55.47 72.14
CA ARG A 56 -61.13 -55.38 71.49
C ARG A 56 -61.24 -54.97 70.03
N ALA A 57 -62.26 -55.47 69.31
CA ALA A 57 -62.52 -55.10 67.92
C ALA A 57 -62.80 -53.60 67.75
N VAL A 58 -63.49 -52.97 68.71
CA VAL A 58 -63.76 -51.52 68.71
C VAL A 58 -62.68 -50.71 69.45
N GLY A 59 -61.58 -51.36 69.85
CA GLY A 59 -60.44 -50.72 70.51
C GLY A 59 -60.66 -50.32 71.97
N LYS A 60 -61.65 -50.84 72.69
CA LYS A 60 -61.88 -50.53 74.11
C LYS A 60 -60.95 -51.31 75.05
N ALA A 61 -60.34 -50.62 76.01
CA ALA A 61 -59.59 -51.22 77.11
C ALA A 61 -60.52 -51.99 78.08
N PRO A 62 -59.99 -52.89 78.95
CA PRO A 62 -60.80 -53.63 79.93
C PRO A 62 -61.68 -52.72 80.80
N ASP A 63 -61.20 -51.51 81.10
CA ASP A 63 -61.87 -50.52 81.96
C ASP A 63 -62.68 -49.47 81.15
N GLN A 64 -63.00 -49.82 79.89
CA GLN A 64 -63.91 -49.16 78.95
C GLN A 64 -63.86 -47.63 78.82
N THR A 65 -62.68 -47.03 78.96
CA THR A 65 -62.42 -45.72 78.34
C THR A 65 -62.19 -45.89 76.83
N ASN A 66 -62.66 -44.93 76.03
CA ASN A 66 -62.37 -44.91 74.60
C ASN A 66 -60.85 -44.85 74.43
N ASN A 67 -60.27 -45.79 73.68
CA ASN A 67 -58.87 -45.68 73.29
C ASN A 67 -58.77 -44.63 72.17
N PRO A 68 -58.22 -43.44 72.43
CA PRO A 68 -58.12 -42.39 71.41
C PRO A 68 -57.27 -42.84 70.21
N ASN A 69 -56.40 -43.83 70.39
CA ASN A 69 -55.47 -44.35 69.39
C ASN A 69 -56.02 -45.55 68.58
N SER A 70 -57.27 -45.96 68.78
CA SER A 70 -57.90 -46.98 67.94
C SER A 70 -58.14 -46.47 66.53
N ALA A 71 -57.85 -47.29 65.51
CA ALA A 71 -58.19 -47.01 64.10
C ALA A 71 -59.62 -47.42 63.73
N LEU A 72 -60.37 -48.01 64.68
CA LEU A 72 -61.75 -48.45 64.53
C LEU A 72 -62.62 -47.84 65.65
N GLU A 73 -63.89 -47.61 65.35
CA GLU A 73 -64.89 -47.12 66.32
C GLU A 73 -66.29 -47.66 65.98
N LEU A 74 -67.24 -47.53 66.90
CA LEU A 74 -68.65 -47.85 66.64
C LEU A 74 -69.37 -46.64 66.02
N ASP A 75 -70.27 -46.90 65.09
CA ASP A 75 -71.24 -45.91 64.61
C ASP A 75 -72.45 -45.80 65.58
N ASN A 76 -73.37 -44.89 65.26
CA ASN A 76 -74.58 -44.65 66.08
C ASN A 76 -75.55 -45.84 66.11
N SER A 77 -75.41 -46.80 65.19
CA SER A 77 -76.19 -48.04 65.10
C SER A 77 -75.45 -49.23 65.74
N SER A 78 -74.33 -48.98 66.42
CA SER A 78 -73.44 -50.00 66.99
C SER A 78 -72.75 -50.89 65.96
N GLY A 79 -72.62 -50.45 64.71
CA GLY A 79 -71.79 -51.08 63.68
C GLY A 79 -70.31 -50.67 63.80
N LEU A 80 -69.39 -51.60 63.53
CA LEU A 80 -67.94 -51.30 63.50
C LEU A 80 -67.58 -50.53 62.23
N LYS A 81 -66.86 -49.41 62.36
CA LYS A 81 -66.34 -48.62 61.24
C LYS A 81 -64.90 -48.17 61.46
N VAL A 82 -64.26 -47.72 60.37
CA VAL A 82 -62.92 -47.10 60.43
C VAL A 82 -63.03 -45.70 61.05
N LYS A 83 -62.20 -45.43 62.05
CA LYS A 83 -62.05 -44.10 62.65
C LYS A 83 -61.14 -43.26 61.77
N THR A 84 -61.73 -42.37 60.98
CA THR A 84 -60.98 -41.41 60.16
C THR A 84 -60.76 -40.08 60.88
N ASN A 85 -59.59 -39.46 60.69
CA ASN A 85 -59.40 -38.06 61.06
C ASN A 85 -60.21 -37.17 60.08
N PRO A 86 -61.16 -36.34 60.53
CA PRO A 86 -61.97 -35.49 59.65
C PRO A 86 -61.16 -34.57 58.73
N THR A 87 -59.98 -34.13 59.17
CA THR A 87 -59.05 -33.31 58.37
C THR A 87 -57.92 -34.12 57.71
N GLY A 88 -57.87 -35.43 57.94
CA GLY A 88 -56.90 -36.34 57.34
C GLY A 88 -57.26 -36.72 55.89
N GLY A 89 -56.31 -37.35 55.21
CA GLY A 89 -56.38 -37.70 53.78
C GLY A 89 -57.25 -38.92 53.43
N ILE A 90 -57.98 -39.49 54.37
CA ILE A 90 -58.89 -40.62 54.15
C ILE A 90 -60.32 -40.18 54.53
N SER A 91 -61.31 -40.54 53.70
CA SER A 91 -62.74 -40.36 53.96
C SER A 91 -63.46 -41.69 53.97
N VAL A 92 -64.54 -41.76 54.74
CA VAL A 92 -65.53 -42.84 54.67
C VAL A 92 -66.88 -42.22 54.37
N ASP A 93 -67.59 -42.74 53.37
CA ASP A 93 -68.97 -42.39 53.05
C ASP A 93 -69.80 -43.66 52.75
N SER A 94 -71.03 -43.50 52.26
CA SER A 94 -71.93 -44.64 51.94
C SER A 94 -71.37 -45.60 50.87
N SER A 95 -70.35 -45.19 50.13
CA SER A 95 -69.66 -45.97 49.09
C SER A 95 -68.42 -46.69 49.63
N GLY A 96 -68.05 -46.48 50.90
CA GLY A 96 -66.91 -47.12 51.56
C GLY A 96 -65.75 -46.17 51.88
N LEU A 97 -64.54 -46.73 51.94
CA LEU A 97 -63.30 -46.02 52.27
C LEU A 97 -62.63 -45.46 51.01
N ALA A 98 -62.24 -44.18 51.02
CA ALA A 98 -61.57 -43.52 49.91
C ALA A 98 -60.44 -42.59 50.38
N VAL A 99 -59.51 -42.25 49.48
CA VAL A 99 -58.49 -41.23 49.70
C VAL A 99 -59.04 -39.86 49.30
N LYS A 100 -59.00 -38.89 50.20
CA LYS A 100 -59.34 -37.50 49.91
C LYS A 100 -58.24 -36.89 49.04
N CYS A 101 -58.54 -36.71 47.76
CA CYS A 101 -57.68 -35.95 46.86
C CYS A 101 -58.05 -34.48 46.92
N TRP A 102 -57.07 -33.60 47.10
CA TRP A 102 -57.29 -32.16 47.00
C TRP A 102 -57.75 -31.82 45.56
N PRO A 103 -58.89 -31.15 45.33
CA PRO A 103 -59.40 -30.92 43.96
C PRO A 103 -58.40 -30.21 43.02
N SER A 104 -57.55 -29.36 43.59
CA SER A 104 -56.47 -28.64 42.89
C SER A 104 -55.08 -29.27 43.10
N GLY A 105 -55.00 -30.39 43.82
CA GLY A 105 -53.75 -31.09 44.10
C GLY A 105 -53.25 -31.93 42.93
N GLY A 106 -51.99 -32.34 43.03
CA GLY A 106 -51.30 -33.14 42.01
C GLY A 106 -51.65 -34.64 42.05
N ILE A 107 -52.61 -35.10 42.86
CA ILE A 107 -53.00 -36.51 42.96
C ILE A 107 -54.50 -36.63 42.76
N THR A 108 -54.98 -37.63 42.02
CA THR A 108 -56.42 -37.90 41.83
C THR A 108 -56.73 -39.40 41.84
N VAL A 109 -58.01 -39.70 42.03
CA VAL A 109 -58.63 -41.01 41.79
C VAL A 109 -59.64 -40.81 40.66
N THR A 110 -59.49 -41.51 39.53
CA THR A 110 -60.27 -41.28 38.31
C THR A 110 -61.52 -42.14 38.21
N ASP A 111 -61.36 -43.46 38.07
CA ASP A 111 -62.45 -44.40 37.74
C ASP A 111 -62.39 -45.72 38.54
N GLY A 112 -61.69 -45.71 39.68
CA GLY A 112 -61.50 -46.90 40.53
C GLY A 112 -60.26 -47.73 40.19
N SER A 113 -59.51 -47.38 39.15
CA SER A 113 -58.27 -48.08 38.78
C SER A 113 -57.11 -47.84 39.77
N GLY A 114 -57.11 -46.73 40.51
CA GLY A 114 -56.08 -46.43 41.51
C GLY A 114 -55.85 -44.95 41.77
N LEU A 115 -54.68 -44.65 42.35
CA LEU A 115 -54.20 -43.31 42.66
C LEU A 115 -53.20 -42.84 41.59
N TYR A 116 -53.44 -41.68 40.98
CA TYR A 116 -52.64 -41.16 39.87
C TYR A 116 -52.11 -39.74 40.12
N LEU A 117 -51.02 -39.37 39.44
CA LEU A 117 -50.44 -38.02 39.46
C LEU A 117 -51.10 -37.07 38.44
N LYS A 118 -51.88 -36.09 38.89
CA LYS A 118 -52.58 -35.10 38.06
C LYS A 118 -51.62 -34.17 37.34
N LEU A 119 -51.50 -34.40 36.03
CA LEU A 119 -50.75 -33.55 35.12
C LEU A 119 -51.65 -32.46 34.52
N VAL A 120 -51.15 -31.23 34.46
CA VAL A 120 -51.83 -30.06 33.86
C VAL A 120 -52.24 -30.36 32.41
N GLY A 121 -53.50 -30.09 32.10
CA GLY A 121 -54.12 -30.29 30.78
C GLY A 121 -54.47 -31.74 30.44
N GLY A 122 -54.35 -32.68 31.39
CA GLY A 122 -54.79 -34.06 31.20
C GLY A 122 -56.31 -34.20 31.28
N ASN A 123 -56.90 -35.01 30.39
CA ASN A 123 -58.32 -35.40 30.45
C ASN A 123 -58.53 -36.54 31.47
N SER A 124 -59.76 -36.83 31.87
CA SER A 124 -60.17 -37.76 32.95
C SER A 124 -59.83 -39.25 32.77
N GLY A 125 -59.02 -39.63 31.78
CA GLY A 125 -58.64 -41.03 31.52
C GLY A 125 -57.22 -41.38 31.99
N ASN A 126 -56.92 -42.68 32.06
CA ASN A 126 -55.66 -43.27 32.55
C ASN A 126 -54.39 -42.92 31.70
N GLY A 127 -54.53 -42.03 30.72
CA GLY A 127 -53.46 -41.49 29.88
C GLY A 127 -53.32 -39.98 30.08
N TRP A 128 -52.68 -39.56 31.17
CA TRP A 128 -52.41 -38.15 31.41
C TRP A 128 -51.20 -37.69 30.59
N SER A 129 -51.47 -37.29 29.36
CA SER A 129 -50.52 -36.59 28.49
C SER A 129 -51.10 -35.25 28.07
N GLY A 130 -51.36 -34.37 29.05
CA GLY A 130 -51.79 -33.00 28.80
C GLY A 130 -50.70 -32.11 28.18
N VAL A 131 -50.79 -30.81 28.45
CA VAL A 131 -49.74 -29.81 28.12
C VAL A 131 -48.54 -29.87 29.07
N SER A 132 -48.57 -30.77 30.06
CA SER A 132 -47.46 -30.96 30.99
C SER A 132 -46.20 -31.45 30.27
N GLY A 133 -45.04 -31.00 30.75
CA GLY A 133 -43.73 -31.50 30.33
C GLY A 133 -43.44 -32.94 30.78
N LEU A 134 -44.39 -33.57 31.48
CA LEU A 134 -44.34 -34.96 31.91
C LEU A 134 -45.45 -35.75 31.22
N GLY A 135 -45.27 -37.06 31.10
CA GLY A 135 -46.28 -38.01 30.68
C GLY A 135 -46.30 -39.22 31.60
N LEU A 136 -47.48 -39.80 31.78
CA LEU A 136 -47.64 -41.08 32.48
C LEU A 136 -47.70 -42.22 31.48
N GLY A 137 -47.07 -43.34 31.82
CA GLY A 137 -47.13 -44.58 31.07
C GLY A 137 -47.04 -45.79 32.00
N PRO A 138 -47.13 -47.02 31.45
CA PRO A 138 -47.00 -48.24 32.24
C PRO A 138 -45.65 -48.34 32.97
N ASP A 139 -44.60 -47.74 32.40
CA ASP A 139 -43.25 -47.71 32.99
C ASP A 139 -43.06 -46.58 34.03
N GLY A 140 -44.11 -45.82 34.34
CA GLY A 140 -44.09 -44.73 35.33
C GLY A 140 -44.16 -43.32 34.73
N VAL A 141 -43.56 -42.36 35.43
CA VAL A 141 -43.55 -40.93 35.03
C VAL A 141 -42.31 -40.65 34.19
N LYS A 142 -42.50 -40.05 33.01
CA LYS A 142 -41.39 -39.65 32.12
C LYS A 142 -41.52 -38.20 31.68
N VAL A 143 -40.41 -37.60 31.26
CA VAL A 143 -40.43 -36.30 30.56
C VAL A 143 -41.02 -36.49 29.16
N LYS A 144 -41.91 -35.58 28.76
CA LYS A 144 -42.46 -35.53 27.41
C LYS A 144 -41.45 -34.82 26.50
N ALA A 145 -40.77 -35.58 25.65
CA ALA A 145 -39.81 -35.04 24.70
C ALA A 145 -40.49 -34.03 23.75
N SER A 146 -39.77 -32.95 23.43
CA SER A 146 -40.17 -31.92 22.45
C SER A 146 -38.92 -31.44 21.71
N ASN A 147 -39.03 -30.37 20.92
CA ASN A 147 -37.89 -29.76 20.25
C ASN A 147 -36.79 -29.41 21.26
N GLY A 148 -35.56 -29.83 20.97
CA GLY A 148 -34.40 -29.58 21.82
C GLY A 148 -34.21 -30.55 22.98
N ILE A 149 -35.16 -31.47 23.25
CA ILE A 149 -35.04 -32.47 24.32
C ILE A 149 -35.13 -33.88 23.74
N ASN A 150 -34.15 -34.72 24.05
CA ASN A 150 -34.16 -36.15 23.79
C ASN A 150 -34.50 -36.90 25.08
N VAL A 151 -35.42 -37.87 25.01
CA VAL A 151 -35.76 -38.76 26.13
C VAL A 151 -35.68 -40.19 25.62
N ASP A 152 -34.72 -40.96 26.12
CA ASP A 152 -34.48 -42.34 25.73
C ASP A 152 -34.11 -43.21 26.95
N SER A 153 -33.64 -44.44 26.72
CA SER A 153 -33.25 -45.38 27.78
C SER A 153 -32.09 -44.89 28.65
N ASN A 154 -31.30 -43.91 28.19
CA ASN A 154 -30.21 -43.29 28.96
C ASN A 154 -30.67 -42.07 29.76
N GLY A 155 -31.96 -41.69 29.67
CA GLY A 155 -32.54 -40.58 30.42
C GLY A 155 -32.91 -39.38 29.54
N VAL A 156 -32.72 -38.17 30.08
CA VAL A 156 -33.09 -36.91 29.43
C VAL A 156 -31.83 -36.16 29.03
N ALA A 157 -31.72 -35.78 27.76
CA ALA A 157 -30.59 -35.05 27.21
C ALA A 157 -31.05 -33.91 26.29
N VAL A 158 -30.14 -33.02 25.91
CA VAL A 158 -30.40 -31.99 24.89
C VAL A 158 -30.25 -32.61 23.50
N LYS A 159 -31.26 -32.38 22.65
CA LYS A 159 -31.25 -32.78 21.25
C LYS A 159 -30.74 -31.63 20.39
N THR A 160 -29.59 -31.81 19.74
CA THR A 160 -29.06 -30.84 18.77
C THR A 160 -29.47 -31.24 17.36
N SER A 161 -29.72 -30.26 16.50
CA SER A 161 -30.08 -30.50 15.09
C SER A 161 -28.85 -30.78 14.20
N ASN A 162 -27.68 -30.33 14.63
CA ASN A 162 -26.40 -30.47 13.94
C ASN A 162 -25.24 -30.43 14.95
N SER A 163 -24.01 -30.49 14.45
CA SER A 163 -22.79 -30.47 15.27
C SER A 163 -22.32 -29.07 15.68
N THR A 164 -23.11 -28.01 15.50
CA THR A 164 -22.75 -26.65 15.94
C THR A 164 -22.86 -26.52 17.45
N ILE A 165 -23.88 -27.10 18.07
CA ILE A 165 -23.97 -27.28 19.51
C ILE A 165 -23.51 -28.71 19.80
N LYS A 166 -22.54 -28.86 20.69
CA LYS A 166 -22.06 -30.16 21.19
C LYS A 166 -22.61 -30.39 22.59
N VAL A 167 -23.17 -31.57 22.81
CA VAL A 167 -23.62 -32.03 24.11
C VAL A 167 -22.68 -33.15 24.52
N GLU A 168 -21.82 -32.87 25.48
CA GLU A 168 -20.75 -33.75 25.94
C GLU A 168 -20.95 -34.07 27.44
N PRO A 169 -20.28 -35.10 28.00
CA PRO A 169 -20.38 -35.40 29.43
C PRO A 169 -20.01 -34.24 30.36
N THR A 170 -19.21 -33.28 29.88
CA THR A 170 -18.78 -32.08 30.62
C THR A 170 -19.74 -30.90 30.49
N GLY A 171 -20.75 -30.97 29.62
CA GLY A 171 -21.74 -29.91 29.43
C GLY A 171 -22.10 -29.63 27.97
N ILE A 172 -22.74 -28.49 27.75
CA ILE A 172 -23.15 -28.00 26.43
C ILE A 172 -22.14 -26.95 25.98
N SER A 173 -21.59 -27.12 24.79
CA SER A 173 -20.66 -26.17 24.17
C SER A 173 -21.06 -25.90 22.73
N VAL A 174 -20.46 -24.88 22.13
CA VAL A 174 -20.54 -24.66 20.69
C VAL A 174 -19.24 -25.08 20.01
N LYS A 175 -19.33 -25.49 18.76
CA LYS A 175 -18.16 -25.86 17.96
C LYS A 175 -17.35 -24.60 17.65
N LEU A 176 -16.15 -24.53 18.22
CA LEU A 176 -15.16 -23.49 17.94
C LEU A 176 -14.49 -23.72 16.57
N GLY A 177 -13.97 -22.65 15.97
CA GLY A 177 -13.38 -22.61 14.63
C GLY A 177 -14.13 -21.67 13.67
N TRP A 178 -13.59 -21.48 12.45
CA TRP A 178 -14.25 -20.70 11.38
C TRP A 178 -14.60 -19.25 11.77
N GLY A 179 -13.75 -18.61 12.57
CA GLY A 179 -14.01 -17.26 13.07
C GLY A 179 -14.69 -17.20 14.43
N VAL A 180 -14.80 -18.33 15.14
CA VAL A 180 -15.30 -18.41 16.52
C VAL A 180 -14.24 -19.01 17.44
N GLU A 181 -14.04 -18.44 18.61
CA GLU A 181 -13.14 -18.94 19.66
C GLU A 181 -13.72 -18.78 21.08
N GLU A 182 -13.04 -19.39 22.04
CA GLU A 182 -13.38 -19.31 23.45
C GLU A 182 -12.91 -17.97 24.05
N GLY A 183 -13.77 -17.35 24.85
CA GLY A 183 -13.45 -16.18 25.67
C GLY A 183 -14.43 -16.09 26.85
N ASP A 184 -14.74 -14.87 27.33
CA ASP A 184 -15.75 -14.66 28.39
C ASP A 184 -17.17 -15.08 27.96
N GLY A 185 -17.34 -15.44 26.67
CA GLY A 185 -18.52 -16.05 26.09
C GLY A 185 -18.19 -16.59 24.70
N LEU A 186 -19.07 -16.31 23.73
CA LEU A 186 -18.83 -16.64 22.34
C LEU A 186 -18.06 -15.50 21.65
N ASN A 187 -16.74 -15.67 21.47
CA ASN A 187 -15.91 -14.65 20.85
C ASN A 187 -15.71 -14.88 19.35
N ALA A 188 -15.51 -13.79 18.61
CA ALA A 188 -15.05 -13.86 17.24
C ALA A 188 -13.53 -14.04 17.18
N LYS A 189 -13.06 -14.90 16.30
CA LYS A 189 -11.64 -15.15 16.07
C LYS A 189 -11.16 -14.36 14.86
N GLY A 190 -10.35 -13.33 15.12
CA GLY A 190 -9.68 -12.56 14.06
C GLY A 190 -8.59 -13.37 13.37
N ALA A 191 -8.49 -13.25 12.04
CA ALA A 191 -7.30 -13.66 11.28
C ALA A 191 -6.28 -12.50 11.23
N SER A 192 -5.09 -12.72 10.68
CA SER A 192 -4.09 -11.65 10.50
C SER A 192 -4.70 -10.43 9.79
N GLY A 193 -4.49 -9.25 10.36
CA GLY A 193 -5.08 -7.98 9.88
C GLY A 193 -6.47 -7.66 10.41
N ILE A 194 -7.16 -8.61 11.05
CA ILE A 194 -8.44 -8.41 11.73
C ILE A 194 -8.20 -8.49 13.23
N HIS A 195 -8.36 -7.37 13.93
CA HIS A 195 -8.31 -7.29 15.38
C HIS A 195 -9.72 -7.49 15.96
N VAL A 196 -9.81 -8.28 17.03
CA VAL A 196 -11.04 -8.47 17.80
C VAL A 196 -10.73 -8.08 19.23
N ASP A 197 -11.40 -7.04 19.72
CA ASP A 197 -11.25 -6.55 21.10
C ASP A 197 -12.60 -6.07 21.67
N TRP A 198 -12.55 -5.39 22.82
CA TRP A 198 -13.73 -4.86 23.49
C TRP A 198 -14.49 -3.80 22.67
N LYS A 199 -13.88 -3.22 21.63
CA LYS A 199 -14.53 -2.30 20.67
C LYS A 199 -15.19 -3.05 19.51
N GLY A 200 -14.97 -4.36 19.38
CA GLY A 200 -15.54 -5.22 18.34
C GLY A 200 -14.50 -5.73 17.35
N ILE A 201 -14.96 -6.04 16.13
CA ILE A 201 -14.12 -6.58 15.06
C ILE A 201 -13.71 -5.44 14.13
N HIS A 202 -12.42 -5.16 14.02
CA HIS A 202 -11.91 -4.09 13.16
C HIS A 202 -10.64 -4.51 12.42
N VAL A 203 -10.31 -3.79 11.35
CA VAL A 203 -9.03 -3.93 10.66
C VAL A 203 -8.06 -2.93 11.27
N THR A 204 -6.86 -3.38 11.63
CA THR A 204 -5.77 -2.48 12.00
C THR A 204 -4.94 -2.24 10.73
N PRO A 205 -5.05 -1.09 10.07
CA PRO A 205 -4.21 -0.79 8.93
C PRO A 205 -2.76 -0.71 9.39
N ASP A 206 -1.85 -1.29 8.61
CA ASP A 206 -0.43 -1.02 8.78
C ASP A 206 -0.21 0.46 8.43
N THR A 207 0.27 1.25 9.39
CA THR A 207 0.49 2.70 9.22
C THR A 207 1.59 3.02 8.21
N THR A 208 2.34 2.02 7.74
CA THR A 208 3.28 2.14 6.61
C THR A 208 2.62 1.87 5.25
N THR A 209 1.43 1.27 5.25
CA THR A 209 0.64 1.03 4.04
C THR A 209 -0.33 2.18 3.82
N GLY A 210 -0.57 2.57 2.57
CA GLY A 210 -1.48 3.68 2.23
C GLY A 210 -2.96 3.41 2.52
N ILE A 211 -3.30 2.52 3.45
CA ILE A 211 -4.66 2.19 3.87
C ILE A 211 -4.89 2.80 5.25
N MET A 212 -6.02 3.44 5.47
CA MET A 212 -6.43 3.97 6.77
C MET A 212 -7.81 3.45 7.13
N VAL A 213 -8.04 3.23 8.42
CA VAL A 213 -9.35 2.88 8.97
C VAL A 213 -9.73 3.98 9.93
N THR A 214 -10.87 4.62 9.72
CA THR A 214 -11.38 5.66 10.61
C THR A 214 -12.67 5.19 11.28
N GLU A 215 -12.91 5.65 12.51
CA GLU A 215 -14.07 5.24 13.31
C GLU A 215 -15.41 5.56 12.61
N GLU A 216 -15.46 6.62 11.79
CA GLU A 216 -16.70 7.05 11.13
C GLU A 216 -16.87 6.57 9.68
N LYS A 217 -15.77 6.32 8.96
CA LYS A 217 -15.82 6.09 7.49
C LYS A 217 -15.32 4.72 7.04
N GLY A 218 -14.92 3.85 7.98
CA GLY A 218 -14.45 2.51 7.67
C GLY A 218 -13.08 2.50 6.99
N VAL A 219 -12.88 1.61 6.01
CA VAL A 219 -11.59 1.40 5.32
C VAL A 219 -11.46 2.35 4.12
N GLY A 220 -10.40 3.15 4.10
CA GLY A 220 -10.05 4.06 3.00
C GLY A 220 -8.56 4.00 2.63
N ILE A 221 -8.18 4.73 1.59
CA ILE A 221 -6.80 4.87 1.12
C ILE A 221 -6.31 6.29 1.43
N TYR A 222 -5.12 6.42 2.01
CA TYR A 222 -4.43 7.69 2.17
C TYR A 222 -3.68 8.04 0.89
N PHE A 223 -4.06 9.15 0.26
CA PHE A 223 -3.56 9.52 -1.06
C PHE A 223 -2.24 10.32 -1.04
N GLY A 224 -1.78 10.74 0.15
CA GLY A 224 -0.65 11.67 0.26
C GLY A 224 -0.88 12.93 -0.59
N ASP A 225 0.21 13.55 -1.06
CA ASP A 225 0.13 14.78 -1.86
C ASP A 225 0.06 14.56 -3.37
N GLY A 226 0.50 13.40 -3.87
CA GLY A 226 0.61 13.12 -5.31
C GLY A 226 -0.65 12.52 -5.94
N LEU A 227 -1.58 12.05 -5.13
CA LEU A 227 -2.80 11.38 -5.57
C LEU A 227 -4.01 12.07 -4.94
N GLN A 228 -5.17 11.92 -5.58
CA GLN A 228 -6.43 12.44 -5.06
C GLN A 228 -7.59 11.50 -5.41
N CYS A 229 -8.65 11.64 -4.64
CA CYS A 229 -9.95 11.06 -4.93
C CYS A 229 -10.93 12.21 -5.11
N ASP A 230 -11.68 12.21 -6.20
CA ASP A 230 -12.60 13.30 -6.55
C ASP A 230 -14.06 12.92 -6.30
N PRO A 231 -14.69 13.44 -5.24
CA PRO A 231 -16.13 13.37 -5.08
C PRO A 231 -16.83 14.14 -6.21
N PRO A 232 -18.00 13.68 -6.69
CA PRO A 232 -18.74 12.47 -6.27
C PRO A 232 -18.33 11.21 -7.04
N SER A 233 -17.40 11.31 -7.99
CA SER A 233 -17.02 10.17 -8.84
C SER A 233 -16.24 9.09 -8.08
N TYR A 234 -15.65 9.45 -6.94
CA TYR A 234 -14.77 8.63 -6.10
C TYR A 234 -13.67 7.90 -6.89
N ARG A 235 -13.25 8.48 -8.03
CA ARG A 235 -12.17 7.94 -8.85
C ARG A 235 -10.84 8.32 -8.24
N PHE A 236 -9.94 7.34 -8.20
CA PHE A 236 -8.54 7.54 -7.86
C PHE A 236 -7.78 8.10 -9.07
N ARG A 237 -7.08 9.23 -8.90
CA ARG A 237 -6.23 9.81 -9.94
C ARG A 237 -4.99 10.49 -9.37
N VAL A 238 -4.02 10.72 -10.26
CA VAL A 238 -2.88 11.62 -9.98
C VAL A 238 -3.40 13.04 -9.73
N LYS A 239 -2.82 13.72 -8.75
CA LYS A 239 -3.10 15.13 -8.50
C LYS A 239 -2.39 15.97 -9.57
N ALA A 240 -3.15 16.76 -10.32
CA ALA A 240 -2.57 17.68 -11.28
C ALA A 240 -1.62 18.67 -10.56
N GLY A 241 -0.52 19.00 -11.20
CA GLY A 241 0.57 19.77 -10.59
C GLY A 241 1.21 20.76 -11.55
N ASN A 242 2.32 21.37 -11.13
CA ASN A 242 3.06 22.29 -11.98
C ASN A 242 3.82 21.51 -13.06
N GLY A 243 3.21 21.34 -14.23
CA GLY A 243 3.79 20.60 -15.36
C GLY A 243 3.13 19.24 -15.65
N ILE A 244 2.17 18.81 -14.83
CA ILE A 244 1.38 17.59 -15.07
C ILE A 244 -0.10 17.94 -15.18
N LYS A 245 -0.69 17.56 -16.32
CA LYS A 245 -2.11 17.69 -16.61
C LYS A 245 -2.79 16.32 -16.44
N VAL A 246 -3.98 16.34 -15.84
CA VAL A 246 -4.82 15.15 -15.66
C VAL A 246 -6.21 15.47 -16.17
N ASP A 247 -6.60 14.87 -17.29
CA ASP A 247 -7.89 15.10 -17.95
C ASP A 247 -8.53 13.78 -18.44
N ASP A 248 -9.58 13.90 -19.25
CA ASP A 248 -10.31 12.76 -19.82
C ASP A 248 -9.49 11.90 -20.78
N LYS A 249 -8.33 12.40 -21.24
CA LYS A 249 -7.39 11.68 -22.12
C LYS A 249 -6.26 11.00 -21.34
N GLY A 250 -6.16 11.23 -20.02
CA GLY A 250 -5.19 10.57 -19.14
C GLY A 250 -4.27 11.55 -18.40
N VAL A 251 -3.06 11.07 -18.07
CA VAL A 251 -2.02 11.86 -17.41
C VAL A 251 -0.95 12.22 -18.43
N SER A 252 -0.67 13.52 -18.60
CA SER A 252 0.33 14.01 -19.54
C SER A 252 1.15 15.14 -18.94
N ILE A 253 2.26 15.50 -19.60
CA ILE A 253 2.92 16.78 -19.32
C ILE A 253 2.01 17.93 -19.77
N ASP A 254 2.14 19.08 -19.11
CA ASP A 254 1.59 20.36 -19.52
C ASP A 254 2.66 21.10 -20.35
N PRO A 255 2.65 20.97 -21.70
CA PRO A 255 3.74 21.47 -22.54
C PRO A 255 3.91 22.98 -22.44
N ASP A 256 2.87 23.75 -22.12
CA ASP A 256 2.97 25.21 -22.03
C ASP A 256 3.69 25.65 -20.74
N LYS A 257 3.67 24.80 -19.70
CA LYS A 257 4.43 25.01 -18.46
C LYS A 257 5.83 24.43 -18.50
N VAL A 258 6.01 23.22 -19.05
CA VAL A 258 7.32 22.56 -19.07
C VAL A 258 8.19 22.98 -20.26
N LEU A 259 7.57 23.47 -21.34
CA LEU A 259 8.22 24.00 -22.54
C LEU A 259 7.65 25.40 -22.83
N PRO A 260 8.03 26.43 -22.05
CA PRO A 260 7.55 27.78 -22.26
C PRO A 260 7.85 28.30 -23.68
N ARG A 261 6.91 29.06 -24.23
CA ARG A 261 7.07 29.76 -25.52
C ARG A 261 8.33 30.62 -25.50
N GLY A 262 9.09 30.58 -26.60
CA GLY A 262 10.37 31.28 -26.72
C GLY A 262 11.59 30.41 -26.37
N MET A 263 11.39 29.20 -25.83
CA MET A 263 12.48 28.22 -25.66
C MET A 263 13.08 27.85 -27.01
N ILE A 264 14.40 27.96 -27.15
CA ILE A 264 15.16 27.61 -28.35
C ILE A 264 15.97 26.35 -28.09
N VAL A 265 15.87 25.37 -28.97
CA VAL A 265 16.64 24.12 -28.89
C VAL A 265 17.39 23.87 -30.20
N MET A 266 18.53 23.19 -30.09
CA MET A 266 19.22 22.64 -31.26
C MET A 266 18.46 21.40 -31.75
N PHE A 267 18.24 21.30 -33.05
CA PHE A 267 17.38 20.30 -33.68
C PHE A 267 18.09 19.67 -34.88
N SER A 268 18.15 18.34 -34.91
CA SER A 268 18.79 17.56 -35.97
C SER A 268 17.80 16.94 -36.97
N GLY A 269 16.49 17.11 -36.76
CA GLY A 269 15.47 16.57 -37.64
C GLY A 269 15.27 17.40 -38.92
N SER A 270 14.66 16.78 -39.92
CA SER A 270 14.38 17.42 -41.22
C SER A 270 13.04 18.15 -41.29
N VAL A 271 12.13 17.90 -40.34
CA VAL A 271 10.79 18.49 -40.28
C VAL A 271 10.58 19.09 -38.89
N VAL A 272 10.26 20.39 -38.83
CA VAL A 272 9.98 21.07 -37.57
C VAL A 272 8.71 20.48 -36.94
N PRO A 273 8.76 19.97 -35.69
CA PRO A 273 7.60 19.37 -35.05
C PRO A 273 6.46 20.38 -34.83
N GLN A 274 5.23 19.87 -34.77
CA GLN A 274 4.08 20.71 -34.42
C GLN A 274 4.31 21.41 -33.07
N GLY A 275 3.98 22.71 -33.01
CA GLY A 275 4.18 23.53 -31.82
C GLY A 275 5.58 24.15 -31.70
N TRP A 276 6.43 23.96 -32.71
CA TRP A 276 7.74 24.60 -32.85
C TRP A 276 7.83 25.35 -34.19
N ALA A 277 8.74 26.31 -34.29
CA ALA A 277 9.04 27.05 -35.52
C ALA A 277 10.55 27.13 -35.75
N PHE A 278 10.98 27.17 -37.01
CA PHE A 278 12.40 27.36 -37.36
C PHE A 278 12.84 28.80 -37.05
N CYS A 279 14.02 28.98 -36.46
CA CYS A 279 14.57 30.29 -36.10
C CYS A 279 15.16 31.01 -37.32
N ASP A 280 14.29 31.51 -38.20
CA ASP A 280 14.64 32.19 -39.46
C ASP A 280 14.22 33.66 -39.53
N GLY A 281 13.68 34.21 -38.45
CA GLY A 281 13.18 35.59 -38.39
C GLY A 281 11.69 35.72 -38.70
N THR A 282 11.03 34.63 -39.11
CA THR A 282 9.59 34.60 -39.35
C THR A 282 8.83 34.12 -38.11
N ASN A 283 7.51 34.32 -38.08
CA ASN A 283 6.62 33.85 -37.01
C ASN A 283 7.03 34.30 -35.59
N GLY A 284 7.72 35.44 -35.48
CA GLY A 284 8.22 35.99 -34.21
C GLY A 284 9.44 35.25 -33.65
N THR A 285 10.07 34.37 -34.43
CA THR A 285 11.35 33.72 -34.07
C THR A 285 12.52 34.67 -34.34
N PRO A 286 13.66 34.55 -33.63
CA PRO A 286 14.90 35.19 -34.05
C PRO A 286 15.48 34.51 -35.30
N ASP A 287 16.19 35.24 -36.15
CA ASP A 287 16.94 34.64 -37.27
C ASP A 287 18.33 34.20 -36.78
N LEU A 288 18.46 32.91 -36.43
CA LEU A 288 19.70 32.30 -35.95
C LEU A 288 20.49 31.57 -37.04
N ARG A 289 20.04 31.66 -38.30
CA ARG A 289 20.72 30.98 -39.42
C ARG A 289 22.10 31.60 -39.63
N ASP A 290 23.12 30.73 -39.64
CA ASP A 290 24.52 31.09 -39.84
C ASP A 290 25.06 32.09 -38.81
N ARG A 291 24.58 31.98 -37.57
CA ARG A 291 25.02 32.78 -36.44
C ARG A 291 25.50 31.91 -35.30
N PHE A 292 26.46 32.44 -34.55
CA PHE A 292 26.84 31.89 -33.26
C PHE A 292 25.97 32.49 -32.16
N VAL A 293 25.49 31.67 -31.23
CA VAL A 293 24.68 32.13 -30.10
C VAL A 293 25.60 32.63 -28.99
N SER A 294 25.51 33.91 -28.66
CA SER A 294 26.21 34.50 -27.52
C SER A 294 25.24 34.68 -26.35
N GLY A 295 25.70 34.38 -25.13
CA GLY A 295 24.95 34.67 -23.92
C GLY A 295 24.74 36.18 -23.76
N ALA A 296 23.51 36.58 -23.47
CA ALA A 296 23.20 37.97 -23.14
C ALA A 296 23.72 38.30 -21.74
N TRP A 297 24.27 39.51 -21.55
CA TRP A 297 24.69 39.98 -20.23
C TRP A 297 23.48 40.26 -19.32
N GLN A 298 22.40 40.81 -19.88
CA GLN A 298 21.11 41.03 -19.24
C GLN A 298 19.96 40.69 -20.20
N LEU A 299 18.76 40.42 -19.67
CA LEU A 299 17.62 39.95 -20.47
C LEU A 299 17.19 40.94 -21.56
N SER A 300 17.33 42.25 -21.34
CA SER A 300 17.02 43.28 -22.33
C SER A 300 17.94 43.26 -23.56
N ASP A 301 19.11 42.63 -23.46
CA ASP A 301 20.02 42.50 -24.60
C ASP A 301 19.62 41.32 -25.50
N ALA A 302 18.76 40.42 -25.02
CA ALA A 302 18.33 39.25 -25.76
C ALA A 302 17.60 39.62 -27.06
N GLY A 303 17.87 38.87 -28.12
CA GLY A 303 17.30 39.11 -29.46
C GLY A 303 18.09 40.10 -30.32
N ASN A 304 19.05 40.84 -29.75
CA ASN A 304 19.96 41.67 -30.56
C ASN A 304 20.92 40.82 -31.38
N THR A 305 21.27 41.30 -32.57
CA THR A 305 22.24 40.65 -33.47
C THR A 305 23.14 41.71 -34.12
N ASN A 306 24.32 41.31 -34.56
CA ASN A 306 25.11 42.12 -35.48
C ASN A 306 24.76 41.77 -36.95
N ASP A 307 25.33 42.52 -37.88
CA ASP A 307 25.16 42.32 -39.33
C ASP A 307 26.00 41.16 -39.90
N LYS A 308 26.85 40.53 -39.07
CA LYS A 308 27.78 39.49 -39.50
C LYS A 308 27.14 38.10 -39.49
N ARG A 309 27.49 37.29 -40.50
CA ARG A 309 27.09 35.88 -40.63
C ARG A 309 28.28 35.03 -41.01
N ILE A 310 28.22 33.77 -40.64
CA ILE A 310 29.06 32.72 -41.24
C ILE A 310 28.59 32.56 -42.70
N THR A 311 29.53 32.45 -43.63
CA THR A 311 29.22 32.33 -45.07
C THR A 311 29.68 30.98 -45.61
N GLY A 312 29.23 30.59 -46.81
CA GLY A 312 29.57 29.31 -47.42
C GLY A 312 28.44 28.27 -47.38
N ASP A 313 28.61 27.19 -48.13
CA ASP A 313 27.65 26.09 -48.22
C ASP A 313 27.65 25.20 -46.95
N ASN A 314 26.84 24.15 -46.94
CA ASN A 314 26.69 23.25 -45.80
C ASN A 314 27.93 22.39 -45.46
N LYS A 315 28.99 22.44 -46.28
CA LYS A 315 30.25 21.72 -46.06
C LYS A 315 31.44 22.66 -45.85
N ASN A 316 31.30 23.93 -46.25
CA ASN A 316 32.38 24.91 -46.31
C ASN A 316 32.00 26.23 -45.61
N LYS A 317 31.26 26.15 -44.50
CA LYS A 317 30.95 27.32 -43.67
C LYS A 317 32.21 27.91 -43.03
N ALA A 318 32.43 29.21 -43.23
CA ALA A 318 33.55 29.95 -42.68
C ALA A 318 33.16 31.40 -42.31
N PHE A 319 33.71 31.87 -41.20
CA PHE A 319 33.76 33.28 -40.83
C PHE A 319 35.19 33.77 -40.99
N ASN A 320 35.35 34.76 -41.84
CA ASN A 320 36.64 35.33 -42.20
C ASN A 320 36.75 36.73 -41.62
N ALA A 321 37.63 36.91 -40.65
CA ALA A 321 37.94 38.22 -40.09
C ALA A 321 38.94 38.93 -41.02
N GLN A 322 38.68 40.20 -41.32
CA GLN A 322 39.67 41.08 -41.94
C GLN A 322 40.49 41.75 -40.84
N THR A 323 41.80 41.79 -41.02
CA THR A 323 42.64 42.67 -40.20
C THR A 323 42.41 44.12 -40.60
N THR A 324 42.77 45.06 -39.73
CA THR A 324 42.90 46.46 -40.13
C THR A 324 43.98 46.58 -41.22
N ALA A 325 43.78 47.49 -42.18
CA ALA A 325 44.78 47.74 -43.22
C ALA A 325 46.02 48.39 -42.58
N ASP A 326 47.18 47.78 -42.79
CA ASP A 326 48.44 48.30 -42.27
C ASP A 326 49.57 48.09 -43.29
N LYS A 327 50.70 48.79 -43.10
CA LYS A 327 51.92 48.62 -43.88
C LYS A 327 53.06 48.24 -42.94
N THR A 328 54.04 47.49 -43.43
CA THR A 328 55.20 47.19 -42.61
C THR A 328 56.03 48.47 -42.36
N ASN A 329 56.55 48.62 -41.14
CA ASN A 329 57.48 49.70 -40.81
C ASN A 329 58.92 49.33 -41.21
N LEU A 330 59.11 48.93 -42.47
CA LEU A 330 60.40 48.49 -42.97
C LEU A 330 61.29 49.70 -43.27
N SER A 331 62.42 49.81 -42.57
CA SER A 331 63.48 50.76 -42.87
C SER A 331 64.66 50.04 -43.52
N VAL A 332 65.19 50.62 -44.59
CA VAL A 332 66.44 50.17 -45.21
C VAL A 332 67.46 51.29 -45.08
N SER A 333 68.60 50.98 -44.46
CA SER A 333 69.72 51.90 -44.34
C SER A 333 70.84 51.43 -45.26
N VAL A 334 71.34 52.34 -46.11
CA VAL A 334 72.58 52.13 -46.87
C VAL A 334 73.68 52.84 -46.11
N GLN A 335 74.67 52.08 -45.61
CA GLN A 335 75.78 52.61 -44.82
C GLN A 335 76.81 53.32 -45.71
N ASP A 336 77.64 54.14 -45.07
CA ASP A 336 78.76 54.84 -45.72
C ASP A 336 79.67 53.87 -46.47
N THR A 337 80.12 54.27 -47.66
CA THR A 337 81.03 53.48 -48.48
C THR A 337 82.20 54.36 -48.95
N THR A 338 83.42 53.95 -48.61
CA THR A 338 84.66 54.58 -49.08
C THR A 338 85.00 54.04 -50.48
N LEU A 339 85.18 54.95 -51.44
CA LEU A 339 85.58 54.56 -52.80
C LEU A 339 87.02 54.05 -52.84
N THR A 340 87.23 52.97 -53.59
CA THR A 340 88.54 52.41 -53.92
C THR A 340 89.07 53.01 -55.23
N ILE A 341 90.38 52.90 -55.49
CA ILE A 341 91.01 53.36 -56.75
C ILE A 341 90.30 52.74 -57.97
N ASP A 342 89.87 51.48 -57.85
CA ASP A 342 89.12 50.78 -58.89
C ASP A 342 87.78 51.45 -59.25
N GLN A 343 87.15 52.16 -58.33
CA GLN A 343 85.84 52.80 -58.50
C GLN A 343 85.93 54.27 -58.95
N ILE A 344 87.14 54.82 -59.05
CA ILE A 344 87.40 56.18 -59.55
C ILE A 344 87.74 56.08 -61.05
N PRO A 345 87.23 56.97 -61.92
CA PRO A 345 87.62 57.02 -63.33
C PRO A 345 89.14 57.15 -63.54
N SER A 346 89.66 56.48 -64.56
CA SER A 346 91.07 56.62 -64.97
C SER A 346 91.36 58.08 -65.33
N HIS A 347 92.38 58.68 -64.71
CA HIS A 347 92.83 60.02 -65.01
C HIS A 347 94.35 60.15 -64.94
N SER A 348 94.92 61.05 -65.75
CA SER A 348 96.33 61.43 -65.76
C SER A 348 96.47 62.96 -65.63
N HIS A 349 97.56 63.44 -65.05
CA HIS A 349 97.91 64.85 -65.04
C HIS A 349 98.83 65.20 -66.21
N ILE A 350 98.86 66.49 -66.59
CA ILE A 350 99.83 67.02 -67.55
C ILE A 350 100.89 67.77 -66.75
N GLU A 351 102.14 67.35 -66.89
CA GLU A 351 103.30 67.98 -66.27
C GLU A 351 103.59 69.35 -66.91
N GLY A 352 104.06 70.30 -66.11
CA GLY A 352 104.27 71.68 -66.56
C GLY A 352 105.55 71.93 -67.38
N MET A 353 106.44 70.94 -67.51
CA MET A 353 107.72 71.09 -68.19
C MET A 353 107.58 70.92 -69.71
N ARG A 354 108.17 71.83 -70.49
CA ARG A 354 108.09 71.86 -71.95
C ARG A 354 109.31 71.19 -72.57
N MET A 355 109.09 70.16 -73.37
CA MET A 355 110.17 69.31 -73.90
C MET A 355 110.14 69.30 -75.43
N GLN A 356 111.32 69.28 -76.05
CA GLN A 356 111.48 69.17 -77.52
C GLN A 356 111.53 67.74 -78.02
N ILE A 357 112.06 66.88 -77.17
CA ILE A 357 112.21 65.47 -77.46
C ILE A 357 110.99 64.72 -76.91
N THR A 358 110.31 63.98 -77.78
CA THR A 358 109.14 63.18 -77.40
C THR A 358 109.54 61.90 -76.67
N GLN A 359 110.81 61.46 -76.80
CA GLN A 359 111.30 60.20 -76.26
C GLN A 359 111.36 60.16 -74.72
N ALA A 360 111.32 61.31 -74.05
CA ALA A 360 111.30 61.39 -72.60
C ALA A 360 109.87 61.37 -72.00
N ALA A 361 108.83 61.24 -72.83
CA ALA A 361 107.44 61.17 -72.41
C ALA A 361 106.99 59.71 -72.22
N GLU A 362 107.30 59.12 -71.06
CA GLU A 362 107.04 57.69 -70.80
C GLU A 362 105.55 57.32 -70.89
N TYR A 363 104.64 58.19 -70.43
CA TYR A 363 103.19 57.94 -70.39
C TYR A 363 102.39 58.79 -71.40
N GLY A 364 103.07 59.28 -72.44
CA GLY A 364 102.50 60.09 -73.50
C GLY A 364 102.61 61.60 -73.25
N LEU A 365 102.18 62.39 -74.25
CA LEU A 365 102.34 63.84 -74.26
C LEU A 365 101.13 64.54 -74.87
N VAL A 366 101.03 65.84 -74.60
CA VAL A 366 100.13 66.77 -75.29
C VAL A 366 100.99 67.82 -75.98
N THR A 367 100.84 67.94 -77.29
CA THR A 367 101.51 68.96 -78.09
C THR A 367 100.71 70.26 -78.08
N GLN A 368 101.34 71.37 -77.72
CA GLN A 368 100.74 72.70 -77.80
C GLN A 368 101.47 73.56 -78.83
N LYS A 369 100.69 74.36 -79.56
CA LYS A 369 101.23 75.25 -80.59
C LYS A 369 102.03 76.39 -80.00
N ALA A 370 103.16 76.70 -80.63
CA ALA A 370 104.09 77.72 -80.16
C ALA A 370 103.43 79.12 -80.10
N ASN A 371 103.33 79.70 -78.90
CA ASN A 371 103.03 81.12 -78.69
C ASN A 371 104.32 81.84 -78.28
N GLN A 372 104.66 82.94 -78.97
CA GLN A 372 105.94 83.66 -78.85
C GLN A 372 106.18 84.24 -77.44
N LEU A 373 106.95 83.56 -76.58
CA LEU A 373 107.48 84.16 -75.34
C LEU A 373 108.87 83.60 -74.95
N ASN A 374 109.60 84.43 -74.20
CA ASN A 374 111.06 84.54 -74.14
C ASN A 374 111.87 83.32 -73.68
N ARG A 375 113.04 83.21 -74.33
CA ARG A 375 114.07 82.17 -74.32
C ARG A 375 114.94 82.24 -73.06
N TYR A 376 115.18 81.09 -72.42
CA TYR A 376 116.37 80.87 -71.59
C TYR A 376 116.99 79.53 -71.98
N ASN A 377 118.01 79.60 -72.84
CA ASN A 377 118.74 78.45 -73.34
C ASN A 377 119.74 78.01 -72.25
N LEU A 378 119.49 76.85 -71.64
CA LEU A 378 120.48 76.11 -70.88
C LEU A 378 121.21 75.21 -71.87
N ASN A 379 122.43 75.59 -72.24
CA ASN A 379 123.30 74.83 -73.14
C ASN A 379 123.36 73.35 -72.70
N ASN A 380 123.09 72.42 -73.64
CA ASN A 380 122.76 70.98 -73.49
C ASN A 380 121.25 70.60 -73.48
N GLN A 381 120.51 71.15 -74.44
CA GLN A 381 119.20 70.74 -75.02
C GLN A 381 118.47 69.50 -74.44
N ILE A 382 117.46 69.75 -73.60
CA ILE A 382 116.29 68.86 -73.37
C ILE A 382 114.95 69.66 -73.41
N ILE A 383 114.99 70.98 -73.16
CA ILE A 383 113.84 71.90 -73.16
C ILE A 383 113.78 72.66 -74.51
N HIS A 384 112.58 72.76 -75.11
CA HIS A 384 112.37 73.26 -76.49
C HIS A 384 112.70 74.74 -76.67
N ASP A 385 113.61 75.05 -77.62
CA ASP A 385 114.12 76.41 -77.90
C ASP A 385 113.95 76.81 -79.38
N SER A 386 112.76 76.60 -79.94
CA SER A 386 112.42 77.13 -81.27
C SER A 386 110.91 77.37 -81.36
N ASN A 387 110.48 78.19 -82.33
CA ASN A 387 109.07 78.55 -82.58
C ASN A 387 108.25 77.41 -83.18
N GLU A 388 108.59 76.16 -82.85
CA GLU A 388 107.88 74.96 -83.26
C GLU A 388 107.11 74.40 -82.05
N ASP A 389 106.13 73.54 -82.32
CA ASP A 389 105.21 73.04 -81.30
C ASP A 389 105.94 72.25 -80.20
N TYR A 390 105.63 72.52 -78.92
CA TYR A 390 106.28 71.84 -77.79
C TYR A 390 105.36 70.80 -77.13
N SER A 391 105.97 69.83 -76.46
CA SER A 391 105.25 68.73 -75.81
C SER A 391 105.27 68.88 -74.29
N LEU A 392 104.10 68.72 -73.65
CA LEU A 392 103.95 68.56 -72.20
C LEU A 392 103.67 67.08 -71.90
N HIS A 393 104.36 66.53 -70.92
CA HIS A 393 104.27 65.09 -70.65
C HIS A 393 103.07 64.78 -69.76
N LYS A 394 102.50 63.61 -69.90
CA LYS A 394 101.47 63.12 -69.00
C LYS A 394 102.09 62.27 -67.91
N THR A 395 101.50 62.29 -66.73
CA THR A 395 101.72 61.25 -65.72
C THR A 395 101.06 59.96 -66.18
N ASN A 396 101.37 58.84 -65.53
CA ASN A 396 100.61 57.62 -65.75
C ASN A 396 99.12 57.82 -65.39
N GLU A 397 98.26 57.06 -66.04
CA GLU A 397 96.83 57.01 -65.75
C GLU A 397 96.57 56.16 -64.49
N ILE A 398 95.81 56.70 -63.53
CA ILE A 398 95.40 55.98 -62.32
C ILE A 398 93.86 56.03 -62.20
N GLY A 399 93.26 54.91 -61.80
CA GLY A 399 91.81 54.72 -61.67
C GLY A 399 91.30 53.55 -62.51
N GLY A 400 90.33 52.78 -62.00
CA GLY A 400 89.80 51.58 -62.68
C GLY A 400 88.42 51.77 -63.34
N GLY A 401 87.74 52.88 -63.06
CA GLY A 401 86.46 53.24 -63.68
C GLY A 401 85.29 52.27 -63.44
N LYS A 402 85.37 51.40 -62.42
CA LYS A 402 84.28 50.46 -62.11
C LYS A 402 83.07 51.23 -61.58
N ALA A 403 81.89 50.85 -62.06
CA ALA A 403 80.64 51.40 -61.56
C ALA A 403 80.47 51.14 -60.05
N HIS A 404 79.87 52.08 -59.34
CA HIS A 404 79.32 51.83 -58.00
C HIS A 404 77.89 52.37 -57.92
N ASN A 405 77.03 51.68 -57.18
CA ASN A 405 75.65 52.11 -56.94
C ASN A 405 75.26 51.90 -55.49
N HIS A 406 74.30 52.70 -55.05
CA HIS A 406 73.68 52.61 -53.73
C HIS A 406 72.18 52.89 -53.91
N GLN A 407 71.43 51.90 -54.36
CA GLN A 407 69.98 52.03 -54.51
C GLN A 407 69.26 51.24 -53.41
N THR A 408 68.31 51.88 -52.75
CA THR A 408 67.29 51.20 -51.97
C THR A 408 65.93 51.86 -52.19
N SER A 409 64.87 51.06 -52.27
CA SER A 409 63.50 51.54 -52.27
C SER A 409 62.58 50.45 -51.73
N VAL A 410 61.75 50.80 -50.76
CA VAL A 410 60.62 49.98 -50.31
C VAL A 410 59.35 50.68 -50.77
N ASN A 411 58.52 49.99 -51.55
CA ASN A 411 57.21 50.47 -51.95
C ASN A 411 56.16 49.44 -51.53
N GLU A 412 55.52 49.71 -50.39
CA GLU A 412 54.42 48.90 -49.87
C GLU A 412 53.19 49.80 -49.64
N THR A 413 52.04 49.36 -50.14
CA THR A 413 50.76 49.99 -49.83
C THR A 413 50.10 49.27 -48.67
N ALA A 414 49.42 49.99 -47.79
CA ALA A 414 48.68 49.38 -46.70
C ALA A 414 47.68 48.35 -47.25
N HIS A 415 47.70 47.14 -46.70
CA HIS A 415 46.85 46.04 -47.15
C HIS A 415 46.27 45.29 -45.95
N GLN A 416 45.22 44.50 -46.20
CA GLN A 416 44.53 43.71 -45.19
C GLN A 416 44.82 42.23 -45.40
N HIS A 417 44.78 41.48 -44.32
CA HIS A 417 44.79 40.02 -44.36
C HIS A 417 43.41 39.49 -44.02
N THR A 418 43.07 38.38 -44.68
CA THR A 418 41.88 37.60 -44.36
C THR A 418 42.30 36.39 -43.53
N VAL A 419 41.74 36.25 -42.33
CA VAL A 419 41.99 35.08 -41.47
C VAL A 419 40.67 34.36 -41.25
N SER A 420 40.63 33.06 -41.54
CA SER A 420 39.48 32.23 -41.17
C SER A 420 39.56 31.87 -39.69
N VAL A 421 38.52 32.16 -38.93
CA VAL A 421 38.45 31.90 -37.47
C VAL A 421 37.36 30.89 -37.13
N SER A 422 36.89 30.11 -38.11
CA SER A 422 35.89 29.07 -37.90
C SER A 422 36.52 27.78 -37.34
N PRO A 423 36.10 27.32 -36.15
CA PRO A 423 36.49 26.00 -35.67
C PRO A 423 35.77 24.89 -36.47
N PRO A 424 36.21 23.62 -36.36
CA PRO A 424 35.42 22.48 -36.84
C PRO A 424 34.00 22.52 -36.25
N TYR A 425 32.99 22.22 -37.05
CA TYR A 425 31.59 22.38 -36.67
C TYR A 425 30.71 21.21 -37.12
N TYR A 426 29.56 21.08 -36.44
CA TYR A 426 28.43 20.26 -36.85
C TYR A 426 27.18 21.15 -36.91
N ILE A 427 26.43 21.09 -38.02
CA ILE A 427 25.31 22.00 -38.25
C ILE A 427 24.02 21.40 -37.68
N LEU A 428 23.41 22.12 -36.74
CA LEU A 428 22.06 21.87 -36.22
C LEU A 428 21.16 23.05 -36.56
N ALA A 429 19.88 22.77 -36.80
CA ALA A 429 18.87 23.81 -36.86
C ALA A 429 18.59 24.36 -35.45
N PHE A 430 18.19 25.62 -35.34
CA PHE A 430 17.57 26.13 -34.14
C PHE A 430 16.06 26.22 -34.38
N ILE A 431 15.28 25.64 -33.47
CA ILE A 431 13.82 25.77 -33.48
C ILE A 431 13.36 26.37 -32.15
N MET A 432 12.30 27.18 -32.20
CA MET A 432 11.71 27.85 -31.05
C MET A 432 10.31 27.32 -30.76
N LYS A 433 10.00 27.07 -29.49
CA LYS A 433 8.64 26.74 -29.07
C LYS A 433 7.73 27.95 -29.32
N ILE A 434 6.65 27.75 -30.06
CA ILE A 434 5.63 28.77 -30.38
C ILE A 434 4.35 28.61 -29.59
#